data_AF-A0ABD5Y0A8-F1
#
_entry.id   AF-A0ABD5Y0A8-F1
#
_cell.length_a   1.000
_cell.length_b   1.000
_cell.length_c   1.000
_cell.angle_alpha   90.00
_cell.angle_beta   90.00
_cell.angle_gamma   90.00
#
_symmetry.space_group_name_H-M   'P 1'
#
loop_
_entity.id
_entity.type
_entity.pdbx_description
1 polymer ?
#
loop_
_entity_poly.entity_id
_entity_poly.type
_entity_poly.pdbx_seq_one_letter_code
_entity_poly.pdbx_strand_id
1 'polypeptide(L)'
;MVAALLPPAQSVVSGAIETIYGFTFLLAVFGAAGLGLAALWLPFLLSGRVRELFEVGPTGHWAANYALGFVALATVHVSALFVTLTNAPTDDAVASIVVFTGPAIALACWATAAFALPFAGYEWLEDAVATRLLLFAGAVWYAAVTTVPLFIAMVFYYFPG
;
A
#
# COMPACT_ATOMS: atom_id res chain seq x y z
N MET A 1 47.47 -19.77 1.23
CA MET A 1 47.01 -18.38 1.00
C MET A 1 45.97 -18.41 -0.12
N VAL A 2 44.69 -18.29 0.22
CA VAL A 2 43.63 -18.14 -0.79
C VAL A 2 43.65 -16.68 -1.22
N ALA A 3 44.12 -16.41 -2.44
CA ALA A 3 43.96 -15.10 -3.05
C ALA A 3 42.46 -14.87 -3.26
N ALA A 4 41.88 -13.95 -2.51
CA ALA A 4 40.53 -13.46 -2.78
C ALA A 4 40.54 -12.76 -4.14
N LEU A 5 40.15 -13.49 -5.19
CA LEU A 5 39.94 -12.93 -6.52
C LEU A 5 38.79 -11.94 -6.39
N LEU A 6 39.12 -10.65 -6.47
CA LEU A 6 38.11 -9.60 -6.63
C LEU A 6 37.27 -9.92 -7.88
N PRO A 7 35.93 -9.85 -7.78
CA PRO A 7 35.07 -10.12 -8.91
C PRO A 7 35.41 -9.20 -10.08
N PRO A 8 35.40 -9.71 -11.34
CA PRO A 8 35.72 -8.90 -12.50
C PRO A 8 34.77 -7.70 -12.57
N ALA A 9 35.28 -6.52 -12.94
CA ALA A 9 34.50 -5.27 -12.96
C ALA A 9 33.17 -5.42 -13.74
N GLN A 10 33.14 -6.24 -14.79
CA GLN A 10 31.93 -6.55 -15.55
C GLN A 10 30.84 -7.25 -14.70
N SER A 11 31.22 -8.16 -13.80
CA SER A 11 30.26 -8.85 -12.89
C SER A 11 29.71 -7.92 -11.80
N VAL A 12 30.50 -6.94 -11.37
CA VAL A 12 30.04 -5.90 -10.43
C VAL A 12 29.07 -4.95 -11.14
N VAL A 13 29.39 -4.56 -12.37
CA VAL A 13 28.52 -3.69 -13.19
C VAL A 13 27.21 -4.39 -13.56
N SER A 14 27.23 -5.66 -13.96
CA SER A 14 26.00 -6.41 -14.26
C SER A 14 25.10 -6.56 -13.04
N GLY A 15 25.67 -6.89 -11.87
CA GLY A 15 24.92 -6.96 -10.62
C GLY A 15 24.33 -5.62 -10.19
N ALA A 16 25.05 -4.51 -10.39
CA ALA A 16 24.54 -3.17 -10.13
C ALA A 16 23.37 -2.81 -11.07
N ILE A 17 23.48 -3.16 -12.35
CA ILE A 17 22.41 -2.94 -13.35
C ILE A 17 21.16 -3.74 -12.99
N GLU A 18 21.29 -5.03 -12.67
CA GLU A 18 20.18 -5.88 -12.23
C GLU A 18 19.50 -5.33 -10.97
N THR A 19 20.30 -4.85 -10.02
CA THR A 19 19.80 -4.22 -8.80
C THR A 19 19.00 -2.95 -9.11
N ILE A 20 19.53 -2.06 -9.97
CA ILE A 20 18.85 -0.83 -10.39
C ILE A 20 17.54 -1.15 -11.10
N TYR A 21 17.54 -2.14 -12.00
CA TYR A 21 16.32 -2.58 -12.67
C TYR A 21 15.30 -3.13 -11.67
N GLY A 22 15.73 -3.97 -10.72
CA GLY A 22 14.87 -4.48 -9.66
C GLY A 22 14.24 -3.37 -8.82
N PHE A 23 15.03 -2.40 -8.38
CA PHE A 23 14.52 -1.24 -7.64
C PHE A 23 13.56 -0.38 -8.48
N THR A 24 13.90 -0.12 -9.73
CA THR A 24 13.06 0.67 -10.64
C THR A 24 11.72 -0.02 -10.88
N PHE A 25 11.74 -1.34 -11.09
CA PHE A 25 10.53 -2.15 -11.24
C PHE A 25 9.69 -2.11 -9.96
N LEU A 26 10.31 -2.27 -8.79
CA LEU A 26 9.61 -2.22 -7.51
C LEU A 26 8.94 -0.86 -7.27
N LEU A 27 9.66 0.23 -7.53
CA LEU A 27 9.11 1.58 -7.46
C LEU A 27 7.94 1.78 -8.44
N ALA A 28 8.04 1.23 -9.64
CA ALA A 28 6.95 1.27 -10.62
C ALA A 28 5.71 0.49 -10.13
N VAL A 29 5.89 -0.68 -9.51
CA VAL A 29 4.78 -1.46 -8.92
C VAL A 29 4.11 -0.69 -7.79
N PHE A 30 4.88 -0.14 -6.85
CA PHE A 30 4.32 0.63 -5.74
C PHE A 30 3.65 1.92 -6.21
N GLY A 31 4.26 2.62 -7.17
CA GLY A 31 3.68 3.80 -7.80
C GLY A 31 2.37 3.47 -8.51
N ALA A 32 2.34 2.42 -9.32
CA ALA A 32 1.13 2.01 -10.04
C ALA A 32 0.00 1.58 -9.09
N ALA A 33 0.30 0.77 -8.08
CA ALA A 33 -0.67 0.37 -7.07
C ALA A 33 -1.21 1.57 -6.28
N GLY A 34 -0.32 2.46 -5.83
CA GLY A 34 -0.67 3.67 -5.10
C GLY A 34 -1.52 4.64 -5.92
N LEU A 35 -1.13 4.90 -7.16
CA LEU A 35 -1.88 5.80 -8.06
C LEU A 35 -3.23 5.20 -8.49
N GLY A 36 -3.29 3.89 -8.75
CA GLY A 36 -4.54 3.21 -9.05
C GLY A 36 -5.52 3.29 -7.88
N LEU A 37 -5.04 3.06 -6.66
CA LEU A 37 -5.83 3.22 -5.46
C LEU A 37 -6.26 4.68 -5.24
N ALA A 38 -5.36 5.64 -5.43
CA ALA A 38 -5.66 7.06 -5.36
C ALA A 38 -6.75 7.47 -6.37
N ALA A 39 -6.74 6.88 -7.56
CA ALA A 39 -7.78 7.10 -8.57
C ALA A 39 -9.16 6.58 -8.11
N LEU A 40 -9.20 5.40 -7.47
CA LEU A 40 -10.43 4.81 -6.94
C LEU A 40 -11.04 5.59 -5.76
N TRP A 41 -10.25 6.50 -5.18
CA TRP A 41 -10.66 7.37 -4.08
C TRP A 41 -11.01 8.80 -4.51
N LEU A 42 -10.89 9.14 -5.80
CA LEU A 42 -11.23 10.46 -6.32
C LEU A 42 -12.63 10.96 -5.91
N PRO A 43 -13.70 10.12 -5.85
CA PRO A 43 -15.01 10.60 -5.40
C PRO A 43 -15.01 11.22 -4.01
N PHE A 44 -14.13 10.76 -3.10
CA PHE A 44 -14.02 11.31 -1.75
C PHE A 44 -13.36 12.69 -1.71
N LEU A 45 -12.57 13.05 -2.73
CA LEU A 45 -11.98 14.39 -2.87
C LEU A 45 -13.01 15.49 -3.14
N LEU A 46 -14.25 15.12 -3.52
CA LEU A 46 -15.36 16.08 -3.58
C LEU A 46 -15.62 16.72 -2.21
N SER A 47 -15.30 16.02 -1.12
CA SER A 47 -15.33 16.57 0.23
C SER A 47 -14.16 17.52 0.47
N GLY A 48 -14.46 18.78 0.80
CA GLY A 48 -13.45 19.75 1.24
C GLY A 48 -12.65 19.24 2.45
N ARG A 49 -13.34 18.61 3.40
CA ARG A 49 -12.73 18.03 4.61
C ARG A 49 -11.65 17.01 4.30
N VAL A 50 -11.86 16.17 3.28
CA VAL A 50 -10.86 15.16 2.87
C VAL A 50 -9.65 15.83 2.23
N ARG A 51 -9.86 16.90 1.44
CA ARG A 51 -8.75 17.66 0.83
C ARG A 51 -7.90 18.40 1.87
N GLU A 52 -8.55 19.00 2.86
CA GLU A 52 -7.88 19.68 3.99
C GLU A 52 -6.93 18.75 4.74
N LEU A 53 -7.26 17.45 4.86
CA LEU A 53 -6.36 16.46 5.48
C LEU A 53 -4.99 16.40 4.79
N PHE A 54 -4.99 16.56 3.46
CA PHE A 54 -3.77 16.50 2.68
C PHE A 54 -3.08 17.87 2.60
N GLU A 55 -3.68 18.96 3.05
CA GLU A 55 -3.00 20.27 3.13
C GLU A 55 -1.93 20.30 4.21
N VAL A 56 -2.07 19.50 5.27
CA VAL A 56 -1.13 19.39 6.40
C VAL A 56 0.17 18.65 6.02
N GLY A 57 0.23 18.02 4.84
CA GLY A 57 1.40 17.25 4.41
C GLY A 57 2.60 18.10 3.97
N PRO A 58 3.77 17.47 3.76
CA PRO A 58 5.07 18.14 3.65
C PRO A 58 5.27 19.01 2.40
N THR A 59 4.45 18.84 1.36
CA THR A 59 4.69 19.49 0.05
C THR A 59 4.01 20.85 -0.12
N GLY A 60 3.24 21.31 0.87
CA GLY A 60 2.44 22.54 0.76
C GLY A 60 1.33 22.49 -0.30
N HIS A 61 1.11 21.35 -0.97
CA HIS A 61 0.11 21.17 -2.01
C HIS A 61 -0.69 19.88 -1.76
N TRP A 62 -2.00 20.02 -1.51
CA TRP A 62 -2.85 18.89 -1.10
C TRP A 62 -2.80 17.71 -2.09
N ALA A 63 -2.80 17.98 -3.40
CA ALA A 63 -2.80 16.93 -4.41
C ALA A 63 -1.50 16.09 -4.40
N ALA A 64 -0.36 16.71 -4.12
CA ALA A 64 0.91 15.99 -4.03
C ALA A 64 0.97 15.17 -2.74
N ASN A 65 0.52 15.73 -1.62
CA ASN A 65 0.39 15.00 -0.36
C ASN A 65 -0.61 13.83 -0.46
N TYR A 66 -1.70 13.98 -1.22
CA TYR A 66 -2.66 12.92 -1.54
C TYR A 66 -1.99 11.77 -2.28
N ALA A 67 -1.30 12.05 -3.39
CA ALA A 67 -0.60 11.03 -4.15
C ALA A 67 0.47 10.32 -3.29
N LEU A 68 1.26 11.08 -2.53
CA LEU A 68 2.29 10.53 -1.64
C LEU A 68 1.69 9.63 -0.55
N GLY A 69 0.59 10.05 0.07
CA GLY A 69 -0.09 9.27 1.10
C GLY A 69 -0.58 7.92 0.56
N PHE A 70 -1.20 7.92 -0.62
CA PHE A 70 -1.66 6.68 -1.27
C PHE A 70 -0.52 5.79 -1.74
N VAL A 71 0.57 6.36 -2.26
CA VAL A 71 1.78 5.60 -2.63
C VAL A 71 2.44 5.00 -1.39
N ALA A 72 2.55 5.74 -0.29
CA ALA A 72 3.10 5.22 0.97
C ALA A 72 2.24 4.08 1.52
N LEU A 73 0.91 4.28 1.56
CA LEU A 73 -0.04 3.27 2.01
C LEU A 73 0.01 1.99 1.14
N ALA A 74 0.04 2.15 -0.18
CA ALA A 74 0.18 1.02 -1.10
C ALA A 74 1.52 0.32 -0.94
N THR A 75 2.62 1.06 -0.73
CA THR A 75 3.94 0.48 -0.48
C THR A 75 3.93 -0.42 0.75
N VAL A 76 3.38 0.07 1.86
CA VAL A 76 3.27 -0.71 3.12
C VAL A 76 2.40 -1.93 2.91
N HIS A 77 1.21 -1.76 2.34
CA HIS A 77 0.26 -2.85 2.16
C HIS A 77 0.79 -3.93 1.19
N VAL A 78 1.29 -3.53 0.01
CA VAL A 78 1.82 -4.47 -1.00
C VAL A 78 3.05 -5.18 -0.47
N SER A 79 3.95 -4.49 0.24
CA SER A 79 5.13 -5.14 0.84
C SER A 79 4.72 -6.16 1.90
N ALA A 80 3.78 -5.82 2.78
CA ALA A 80 3.29 -6.73 3.80
C ALA A 80 2.60 -7.96 3.18
N LEU A 81 1.74 -7.76 2.19
CA LEU A 81 1.11 -8.86 1.45
C LEU A 81 2.14 -9.72 0.73
N PHE A 82 3.13 -9.12 0.06
CA PHE A 82 4.18 -9.85 -0.64
C PHE A 82 4.97 -10.75 0.32
N VAL A 83 5.42 -10.21 1.45
CA VAL A 83 6.12 -10.99 2.48
C VAL A 83 5.23 -12.12 3.02
N THR A 84 3.95 -11.84 3.27
CA THR A 84 3.02 -12.84 3.82
C THR A 84 2.76 -13.97 2.81
N LEU A 85 2.53 -13.62 1.54
CA LEU A 85 2.24 -14.59 0.47
C LEU A 85 3.47 -15.42 0.10
N THR A 86 4.65 -14.82 0.03
CA THR A 86 5.90 -15.53 -0.31
C THR A 86 6.35 -16.52 0.77
N ASN A 87 5.89 -16.33 2.01
CA ASN A 87 6.16 -17.23 3.13
C ASN A 87 4.96 -18.14 3.46
N ALA A 88 3.95 -18.21 2.59
CA ALA A 88 2.80 -19.08 2.81
C ALA A 88 3.22 -20.57 2.73
N PRO A 89 2.92 -21.39 3.75
CA PRO A 89 3.39 -22.78 3.81
C PRO A 89 2.61 -23.73 2.88
N THR A 90 1.39 -23.36 2.47
CA THR A 90 0.50 -24.18 1.63
C THR A 90 -0.38 -23.29 0.77
N ASP A 91 -0.95 -23.85 -0.31
CA ASP A 91 -1.90 -23.13 -1.18
C ASP A 91 -3.17 -22.70 -0.42
N ASP A 92 -3.65 -23.52 0.52
CA ASP A 92 -4.78 -23.16 1.39
C ASP A 92 -4.45 -21.95 2.29
N ALA A 93 -3.18 -21.82 2.71
CA ALA A 93 -2.74 -20.64 3.45
C ALA A 93 -2.78 -19.37 2.59
N VAL A 94 -2.50 -19.47 1.28
CA VAL A 94 -2.64 -18.35 0.34
C VAL A 94 -4.09 -17.86 0.31
N ALA A 95 -5.07 -18.77 0.26
CA ALA A 95 -6.48 -18.42 0.31
C ALA A 95 -6.85 -17.71 1.62
N SER A 96 -6.37 -18.20 2.75
CA SER A 96 -6.57 -17.56 4.05
C SER A 96 -5.94 -16.16 4.12
N ILE A 97 -4.74 -16.00 3.56
CA ILE A 97 -4.03 -14.71 3.52
C ILE A 97 -4.82 -13.71 2.69
N VAL A 98 -5.27 -14.10 1.50
CA VAL A 98 -6.05 -13.22 0.61
C VAL A 98 -7.37 -12.81 1.27
N VAL A 99 -8.11 -13.77 1.84
CA VAL A 99 -9.46 -13.54 2.37
C VAL A 99 -9.46 -12.79 3.70
N PHE A 100 -8.47 -13.02 4.57
CA PHE A 100 -8.47 -12.48 5.93
C PHE A 100 -7.31 -11.55 6.21
N THR A 101 -6.09 -11.94 5.85
CA THR A 101 -4.89 -11.18 6.21
C THR A 101 -4.76 -9.89 5.41
N GLY A 102 -5.07 -9.90 4.11
CA GLY A 102 -5.11 -8.70 3.27
C GLY A 102 -6.04 -7.61 3.81
N PRO A 103 -7.34 -7.89 4.01
CA PRO A 103 -8.26 -6.96 4.67
C PRO A 103 -7.77 -6.50 6.04
N ALA A 104 -7.24 -7.43 6.86
CA ALA A 104 -6.75 -7.08 8.19
C ALA A 104 -5.58 -6.08 8.12
N ILE A 105 -4.64 -6.25 7.19
CA ILE A 105 -3.55 -5.29 6.95
C ILE A 105 -4.09 -3.93 6.50
N ALA A 106 -5.06 -3.92 5.58
CA ALA A 106 -5.73 -2.67 5.17
C ALA A 106 -6.36 -1.95 6.37
N LEU A 107 -7.18 -2.67 7.16
CA LEU A 107 -7.84 -2.13 8.34
C LEU A 107 -6.82 -1.63 9.37
N ALA A 108 -5.72 -2.35 9.58
CA ALA A 108 -4.65 -1.95 10.48
C ALA A 108 -3.95 -0.67 10.02
N CYS A 109 -3.68 -0.51 8.72
CA CYS A 109 -3.09 0.72 8.18
C CYS A 109 -4.01 1.93 8.40
N TRP A 110 -5.31 1.76 8.16
CA TRP A 110 -6.29 2.83 8.36
C TRP A 110 -6.56 3.13 9.83
N ALA A 111 -6.60 2.12 10.70
CA ALA A 111 -6.67 2.31 12.14
C ALA A 111 -5.43 3.07 12.64
N THR A 112 -4.25 2.71 12.14
CA THR A 112 -3.01 3.43 12.46
C THR A 112 -3.12 4.89 11.99
N ALA A 113 -3.61 5.16 10.79
CA ALA A 113 -3.83 6.53 10.35
C ALA A 113 -4.80 7.29 11.28
N ALA A 114 -5.92 6.68 11.64
CA ALA A 114 -6.95 7.30 12.46
C ALA A 114 -6.52 7.59 13.91
N PHE A 115 -5.68 6.73 14.49
CA PHE A 115 -5.25 6.87 15.88
C PHE A 115 -3.86 7.49 16.03
N ALA A 116 -2.91 7.21 15.14
CA ALA A 116 -1.54 7.68 15.25
C ALA A 116 -1.35 9.11 14.73
N LEU A 117 -2.01 9.47 13.63
CA LEU A 117 -1.77 10.79 13.05
C LEU A 117 -2.21 11.97 13.95
N PRO A 118 -3.27 11.89 14.79
CA PRO A 118 -3.52 12.89 15.83
C PRO A 118 -2.31 13.16 16.73
N PHE A 119 -1.58 12.12 17.13
CA PHE A 119 -0.37 12.27 17.96
C PHE A 119 0.82 12.86 17.20
N ALA A 120 0.79 12.85 15.86
CA ALA A 120 1.80 13.44 15.00
C ALA A 120 1.50 14.92 14.66
N GLY A 121 0.55 15.56 15.35
CA GLY A 121 0.23 16.98 15.17
C GLY A 121 -0.71 17.27 13.99
N TYR A 122 -1.23 16.23 13.33
CA TYR A 122 -2.37 16.40 12.44
C TYR A 122 -3.62 16.50 13.32
N GLU A 123 -4.07 17.69 13.70
CA GLU A 123 -5.30 17.85 14.49
C GLU A 123 -6.54 17.87 13.58
N TRP A 124 -7.17 16.70 13.43
CA TRP A 124 -8.42 16.49 12.68
C TRP A 124 -9.69 16.91 13.45
N LEU A 125 -9.53 17.65 14.56
CA LEU A 125 -10.42 17.59 15.73
C LEU A 125 -11.55 18.63 15.80
N GLU A 126 -11.88 19.34 14.72
CA GLU A 126 -13.10 20.17 14.74
C GLU A 126 -14.37 19.31 14.98
N ASP A 127 -14.39 18.07 14.48
CA ASP A 127 -15.40 17.04 14.84
C ASP A 127 -14.81 15.62 14.76
N ALA A 128 -14.28 15.15 15.90
CA ALA A 128 -13.59 13.86 16.00
C ALA A 128 -14.46 12.66 15.58
N VAL A 129 -15.78 12.75 15.70
CA VAL A 129 -16.67 11.63 15.36
C VAL A 129 -16.82 11.52 13.85
N ALA A 130 -17.14 12.63 13.17
CA ALA A 130 -17.30 12.65 11.72
C ALA A 130 -16.01 12.23 10.99
N THR A 131 -14.85 12.70 11.45
CA THR A 131 -13.55 12.32 10.88
C THR A 131 -13.28 10.82 11.06
N ARG A 132 -13.51 10.26 12.25
CA ARG A 132 -13.33 8.82 12.49
C ARG A 132 -14.25 7.96 11.63
N LEU A 133 -15.50 8.40 11.43
CA LEU A 133 -16.45 7.71 10.55
C LEU A 133 -15.99 7.75 9.09
N LEU A 134 -15.47 8.88 8.61
CA LEU A 134 -14.92 9.00 7.26
C LEU A 134 -13.67 8.12 7.07
N LEU A 135 -12.77 8.10 8.06
CA LEU A 135 -11.59 7.24 8.04
C LEU A 135 -11.97 5.76 8.08
N PHE A 136 -12.98 5.38 8.86
CA PHE A 136 -13.50 4.02 8.90
C PHE A 136 -14.19 3.62 7.59
N ALA A 137 -15.08 4.46 7.06
CA ALA A 137 -15.71 4.23 5.75
C ALA A 137 -14.66 4.10 4.65
N GLY A 138 -13.62 4.93 4.74
CA GLY A 138 -12.43 4.85 3.94
C GLY A 138 -11.70 3.50 4.06
N ALA A 139 -11.45 3.04 5.28
CA ALA A 139 -10.84 1.75 5.55
C ALA A 139 -11.62 0.58 4.94
N VAL A 140 -12.95 0.61 5.09
CA VAL A 140 -13.86 -0.38 4.51
C VAL A 140 -13.81 -0.35 2.99
N TRP A 141 -13.86 0.84 2.38
CA TRP A 141 -13.75 1.00 0.94
C TRP A 141 -12.40 0.50 0.40
N TYR A 142 -11.30 0.86 1.06
CA TYR A 142 -9.97 0.36 0.72
C TYR A 142 -9.93 -1.16 0.79
N ALA A 143 -10.36 -1.75 1.92
CA ALA A 143 -10.33 -3.20 2.11
C ALA A 143 -11.16 -3.91 1.03
N ALA A 144 -12.33 -3.38 0.67
CA ALA A 144 -13.14 -3.92 -0.41
C ALA A 144 -12.40 -3.87 -1.75
N VAL A 145 -11.85 -2.71 -2.12
CA VAL A 145 -11.15 -2.51 -3.40
C VAL A 145 -9.90 -3.38 -3.53
N THR A 146 -9.16 -3.63 -2.45
CA THR A 146 -7.95 -4.47 -2.51
C THR A 146 -8.25 -5.96 -2.41
N THR A 147 -9.37 -6.35 -1.77
CA THR A 147 -9.67 -7.77 -1.49
C THR A 147 -10.60 -8.38 -2.53
N VAL A 148 -11.63 -7.65 -2.96
CA VAL A 148 -12.64 -8.17 -3.90
C VAL A 148 -12.02 -8.66 -5.22
N PRO A 149 -11.10 -7.91 -5.88
CA PRO A 149 -10.47 -8.39 -7.10
C PRO A 149 -9.63 -9.66 -6.89
N LEU A 150 -8.89 -9.74 -5.77
CA LEU A 150 -8.11 -10.93 -5.43
C LEU A 150 -9.00 -12.13 -5.16
N PHE A 151 -10.10 -11.93 -4.43
CA PHE A 151 -11.10 -12.96 -4.19
C PHE A 151 -11.72 -13.47 -5.50
N ILE A 152 -12.12 -12.57 -6.40
CA ILE A 152 -12.63 -12.93 -7.72
C ILE A 152 -11.59 -13.74 -8.50
N ALA A 153 -10.32 -13.30 -8.52
CA ALA A 153 -9.24 -14.02 -9.18
C ALA A 153 -9.04 -15.44 -8.59
N MET A 154 -9.13 -15.59 -7.27
CA MET A 154 -9.09 -16.89 -6.62
C MET A 154 -10.27 -17.78 -7.01
N VAL A 155 -11.48 -17.25 -7.09
CA VAL A 155 -12.65 -18.03 -7.53
C VAL A 155 -12.40 -18.61 -8.93
N PHE A 156 -11.90 -17.82 -9.87
CA PHE A 156 -11.56 -18.31 -11.22
C PHE A 156 -10.39 -19.31 -11.23
N TYR A 157 -9.42 -19.15 -10.32
CA TYR A 157 -8.29 -20.07 -10.20
C TYR A 157 -8.70 -21.45 -9.66
N TYR A 158 -9.53 -21.49 -8.61
CA TYR A 158 -9.95 -22.75 -7.95
C TYR A 158 -11.15 -23.43 -8.62
N PHE A 159 -11.94 -22.71 -9.41
CA PHE A 159 -13.07 -23.26 -10.17
C PHE A 159 -12.89 -23.01 -11.68
N PRO A 160 -11.90 -23.67 -12.32
CA PRO A 160 -11.84 -23.67 -13.77
C PRO A 160 -13.07 -24.41 -14.30
N GLY A 161 -13.91 -23.71 -15.05
CA GLY A 161 -15.09 -24.29 -15.71
C GLY A 161 -14.73 -25.34 -16.75
#